data_AF-A0A5C9B714-F1
#
_entry.id   AF-A0A5C9B714-F1
#
_cell.length_a   1.000
_cell.length_b   1.000
_cell.length_c   1.000
_cell.angle_alpha   90.00
_cell.angle_beta   90.00
_cell.angle_gamma   90.00
#
_symmetry.space_group_name_H-M   'P 1'
#
loop_
_entity.id
_entity.type
_entity.pdbx_description
1 polymer ?
#
loop_
_entity_poly.entity_id
_entity_poly.type
_entity_poly.pdbx_seq_one_letter_code
_entity_poly.pdbx_strand_id
1 'polypeptide(L)'
;MKYLIFFCALIGSLLLYLLSRASDNTDLFSRNYYGLLALAGALALCLAVLVGYQLWKLRGKIRAGVFGAKLALRLALFFTLIAVLPGLLVYAVSVQFLGKSIESWFDVRVEKALEGGLNLGKSSLENGLKELGKKGQFVSLLLAEQAPEQHALTLGKLLDEGTAQEVALFGVGGNLLAFASGSSKLSPDMPDATMLREARRQGWYGMVDTLPDNSLVLRVLVPVNPQRLTQET
;
A
#
# COMPACT_ATOMS: atom_id res chain seq x y z
N MET A 1 -16.56 -33.06 47.46
CA MET A 1 -17.12 -32.88 46.09
C MET A 1 -17.94 -31.59 45.96
N LYS A 2 -18.98 -31.33 46.77
CA LYS A 2 -19.78 -30.09 46.71
C LYS A 2 -18.97 -28.79 46.78
N TYR A 3 -18.01 -28.69 47.70
CA TYR A 3 -17.15 -27.50 47.84
C TYR A 3 -16.25 -27.23 46.63
N LEU A 4 -15.83 -28.28 45.92
CA LEU A 4 -14.93 -28.17 44.77
C LEU A 4 -15.68 -27.61 43.55
N ILE A 5 -16.95 -28.01 43.38
CA ILE A 5 -17.85 -27.46 42.34
C ILE A 5 -18.10 -25.97 42.61
N PHE A 6 -18.39 -25.60 43.86
CA PHE A 6 -18.63 -24.21 44.24
C PHE A 6 -17.38 -23.33 44.03
N PHE A 7 -16.21 -23.85 44.38
CA PHE A 7 -14.93 -23.18 44.15
C PHE A 7 -14.63 -22.98 42.65
N CYS A 8 -14.87 -24.00 41.83
CA CYS A 8 -14.74 -23.88 40.37
C CYS A 8 -15.71 -22.85 39.79
N ALA A 9 -16.96 -22.83 40.24
CA ALA A 9 -17.96 -21.87 39.76
C ALA A 9 -17.59 -20.43 40.15
N LEU A 10 -17.10 -20.23 41.38
CA LEU A 10 -16.61 -18.94 41.86
C LEU A 10 -15.41 -18.44 41.05
N ILE A 11 -14.42 -19.30 40.83
CA ILE A 11 -13.24 -18.97 40.01
C ILE A 11 -13.64 -18.69 38.56
N GLY A 12 -14.53 -19.50 37.98
CA GLY A 12 -15.01 -19.28 36.61
C GLY A 12 -15.74 -17.95 36.46
N SER A 13 -16.59 -17.59 37.42
CA SER A 13 -17.27 -16.30 37.45
C SER A 13 -16.30 -15.13 37.61
N LEU A 14 -15.29 -15.26 38.49
CA LEU A 14 -14.23 -14.27 38.67
C LEU A 14 -13.42 -14.07 37.37
N LEU A 15 -13.10 -15.16 36.67
CA LEU A 15 -12.38 -15.12 35.40
C LEU A 15 -13.20 -14.43 34.30
N LEU A 16 -14.49 -14.76 34.18
CA LEU A 16 -15.39 -14.09 33.23
C LEU A 16 -15.53 -12.59 33.53
N TYR A 17 -15.60 -12.23 34.82
CA TYR A 17 -15.62 -10.84 35.26
C TYR A 17 -14.34 -10.09 34.88
N LEU A 18 -13.18 -10.69 35.15
CA LEU A 18 -11.89 -10.11 34.76
C LEU A 18 -11.77 -9.96 33.24
N LEU A 19 -12.23 -10.95 32.47
CA LEU A 19 -12.22 -10.91 31.01
C LEU A 19 -13.09 -9.77 30.46
N SER A 20 -14.32 -9.62 30.97
CA SER A 20 -15.21 -8.52 30.59
C SER A 20 -14.60 -7.15 30.91
N ARG A 21 -14.06 -6.97 32.13
CA ARG A 21 -13.41 -5.73 32.55
C ARG A 21 -12.15 -5.40 31.73
N ALA A 22 -11.37 -6.42 31.38
CA ALA A 22 -10.18 -6.27 30.54
C ALA A 22 -10.53 -5.88 29.11
N SER A 23 -11.66 -6.37 28.59
CA SER A 23 -12.13 -6.03 27.24
C SER A 23 -12.62 -4.59 27.13
N ASP A 24 -13.09 -3.99 28.22
CA ASP A 24 -13.59 -2.60 28.25
C ASP A 24 -12.51 -1.53 28.52
N ASN A 25 -11.36 -1.89 29.13
CA ASN A 25 -10.27 -0.94 29.47
C ASN A 25 -8.91 -1.42 28.97
N THR A 26 -8.54 -1.01 27.76
CA THR A 26 -7.29 -1.37 27.06
C THR A 26 -6.01 -0.95 27.81
N ASP A 27 -6.04 0.10 28.64
CA ASP A 27 -4.87 0.57 29.39
C ASP A 27 -4.44 -0.37 30.53
N LEU A 28 -5.40 -0.99 31.23
CA LEU A 28 -5.09 -1.97 32.28
C LEU A 28 -4.59 -3.29 31.70
N PHE A 29 -5.06 -3.66 30.50
CA PHE A 29 -4.64 -4.86 29.80
C PHE A 29 -3.20 -4.73 29.29
N SER A 30 -2.83 -3.60 28.68
CA SER A 30 -1.47 -3.38 28.16
C SER A 30 -0.40 -3.47 29.25
N ARG A 31 -0.66 -2.90 30.44
CA ARG A 31 0.31 -2.88 31.54
C ARG A 31 0.45 -4.23 32.27
N ASN A 32 -0.63 -5.02 32.34
CA ASN A 32 -0.68 -6.25 33.16
C ASN A 32 -0.86 -7.54 32.34
N TYR A 33 -0.72 -7.46 31.01
CA TYR A 33 -0.95 -8.55 30.06
C TYR A 33 -0.26 -9.85 30.47
N TYR A 34 1.06 -9.79 30.72
CA TYR A 34 1.85 -10.96 31.09
C TYR A 34 1.39 -11.59 32.41
N GLY A 35 0.99 -10.77 33.39
CA GLY A 35 0.49 -11.25 34.68
C GLY A 35 -0.86 -11.96 34.55
N LEU A 36 -1.78 -11.40 33.74
CA LEU A 36 -3.07 -12.03 33.44
C LEU A 36 -2.89 -13.33 32.67
N LEU A 37 -2.01 -13.34 31.68
CA LEU A 37 -1.73 -14.51 30.84
C LEU A 37 -1.07 -15.63 31.66
N ALA A 38 -0.13 -15.28 32.55
CA ALA A 38 0.47 -16.23 33.49
C ALA A 38 -0.56 -16.80 34.48
N LEU A 39 -1.44 -15.97 35.04
CA LEU A 39 -2.52 -16.41 35.94
C LEU A 39 -3.50 -17.34 35.22
N ALA A 40 -3.97 -16.96 34.03
CA ALA A 40 -4.87 -17.77 33.22
C ALA A 40 -4.20 -19.11 32.84
N GLY A 41 -2.94 -19.08 32.44
CA GLY A 41 -2.14 -20.27 32.15
C GLY A 41 -2.01 -21.18 33.38
N ALA A 42 -1.68 -20.62 34.55
CA ALA A 42 -1.56 -21.38 35.79
C ALA A 42 -2.88 -22.03 36.21
N LEU A 43 -4.01 -21.31 36.09
CA LEU A 43 -5.34 -21.84 36.39
C LEU A 43 -5.76 -22.93 35.41
N ALA A 44 -5.50 -22.73 34.12
CA ALA A 44 -5.75 -23.75 33.09
C ALA A 44 -4.94 -25.02 33.36
N LEU A 45 -3.66 -24.88 33.74
CA LEU A 45 -2.78 -25.99 34.07
C LEU A 45 -3.26 -26.72 35.34
N CYS A 46 -3.65 -25.98 36.38
CA CYS A 46 -4.23 -26.55 37.59
C CYS A 46 -5.51 -27.36 37.30
N LEU A 47 -6.41 -26.82 36.48
CA LEU A 47 -7.62 -27.53 36.05
C LEU A 47 -7.30 -28.78 35.23
N ALA A 48 -6.35 -28.69 34.29
CA ALA A 48 -5.91 -29.82 33.47
C ALA A 48 -5.35 -30.96 34.34
N VAL A 49 -4.53 -30.63 35.34
CA VAL A 49 -3.99 -31.61 36.30
C VAL A 49 -5.10 -32.25 37.12
N LEU A 50 -6.07 -31.46 37.61
CA LEU A 50 -7.19 -31.97 38.39
C LEU A 50 -8.10 -32.92 37.59
N VAL A 51 -8.40 -32.56 36.33
CA VAL A 51 -9.15 -33.41 35.41
C VAL A 51 -8.36 -34.68 35.09
N GLY A 52 -7.06 -34.56 34.80
CA GLY A 52 -6.17 -35.70 34.56
C GLY A 52 -6.13 -36.66 35.75
N TYR A 53 -6.03 -36.14 36.97
CA TYR A 53 -6.08 -36.93 38.20
C TYR A 53 -7.42 -37.67 38.37
N GLN A 54 -8.55 -36.99 38.11
CA GLN A 54 -9.86 -37.65 38.16
C GLN A 54 -10.01 -38.76 37.13
N LEU A 55 -9.54 -38.55 35.90
CA LEU A 55 -9.53 -39.56 34.85
C LEU A 55 -8.63 -40.75 35.22
N TRP A 56 -7.46 -40.49 35.80
CA TRP A 56 -6.55 -41.55 36.23
C TRP A 56 -7.16 -42.39 37.36
N LYS A 57 -7.75 -41.74 38.37
CA LYS A 57 -8.48 -42.41 39.45
C LYS A 57 -9.67 -43.22 38.91
N LEU A 58 -10.42 -42.68 37.94
CA LEU A 58 -11.53 -43.37 37.30
C LEU A 58 -11.03 -44.61 36.54
N ARG A 59 -9.92 -44.51 35.79
CA ARG A 59 -9.27 -45.65 35.13
C ARG A 59 -8.84 -46.73 36.13
N GLY A 60 -8.31 -46.34 37.29
CA GLY A 60 -7.99 -47.27 38.38
C GLY A 60 -9.23 -48.01 38.90
N LYS A 61 -10.33 -47.30 39.15
CA LYS A 61 -11.61 -47.90 39.59
C LYS A 61 -12.22 -48.85 38.55
N ILE A 62 -12.04 -48.56 37.26
CA ILE A 62 -12.49 -49.44 36.18
C ILE A 62 -11.66 -50.74 36.17
N ARG A 63 -10.34 -50.65 36.32
CA ARG A 63 -9.48 -51.85 36.42
C ARG A 63 -9.77 -52.68 37.66
N ALA A 64 -10.09 -52.04 38.78
CA ALA A 64 -10.44 -52.69 40.04
C ALA A 64 -11.87 -53.30 40.05
N GLY A 65 -12.60 -53.26 38.93
CA GLY A 65 -13.93 -53.88 38.82
C GLY A 65 -15.02 -53.22 39.65
N VAL A 66 -14.81 -51.98 40.11
CA VAL A 66 -15.79 -51.29 40.98
C VAL A 66 -17.10 -51.07 40.22
N PHE A 67 -18.19 -51.58 40.79
CA PHE A 67 -19.53 -51.46 40.23
C PHE A 67 -19.90 -49.98 40.05
N GLY A 68 -20.34 -49.60 38.85
CA GLY A 68 -20.67 -48.22 38.48
C GLY A 68 -19.56 -47.38 37.83
N ALA A 69 -18.29 -47.81 37.88
CA ALA A 69 -17.19 -47.04 37.26
C ALA A 69 -17.30 -46.96 35.72
N LYS A 70 -17.79 -48.03 35.08
CA LYS A 70 -18.05 -48.05 33.62
C LYS A 70 -19.20 -47.11 33.23
N LEU A 71 -20.24 -47.02 34.07
CA LEU A 71 -21.38 -46.12 33.83
C LEU A 71 -20.94 -44.66 33.95
N ALA A 72 -20.16 -44.32 34.98
CA ALA A 72 -19.61 -42.99 35.17
C ALA A 72 -18.73 -42.54 33.98
N LEU A 73 -17.89 -43.44 33.44
CA LEU A 73 -17.11 -43.13 32.25
C LEU A 73 -17.99 -42.87 31.01
N ARG A 74 -19.02 -43.69 30.80
CA ARG A 74 -19.95 -43.52 29.68
C ARG A 74 -20.67 -42.18 29.74
N LEU A 75 -21.18 -41.79 30.92
CA LEU A 75 -21.80 -40.47 31.11
C LEU A 75 -20.80 -39.33 30.88
N ALA A 76 -19.59 -39.43 31.42
CA ALA A 76 -18.55 -38.42 31.23
C ALA A 76 -18.19 -38.22 29.75
N LEU A 77 -18.13 -39.31 28.98
CA LEU A 77 -17.92 -39.26 27.53
C LEU A 77 -19.04 -38.50 26.81
N PHE A 78 -20.30 -38.81 27.09
CA PHE A 78 -21.43 -38.10 26.49
C PHE A 78 -21.45 -36.62 26.85
N PHE A 79 -21.20 -36.25 28.11
CA PHE A 79 -21.10 -34.85 28.52
C PHE A 79 -19.96 -34.12 27.82
N THR A 80 -18.80 -34.77 27.70
CA THR A 80 -17.64 -34.19 26.99
C THR A 80 -17.96 -33.96 25.52
N LEU A 81 -18.61 -34.93 24.87
CA LEU A 81 -19.00 -34.82 23.47
C LEU A 81 -19.96 -33.65 23.26
N ILE A 82 -21.03 -33.58 24.04
CA ILE A 82 -22.04 -32.51 23.94
C ILE A 82 -21.44 -31.13 24.22
N ALA A 83 -20.49 -31.03 25.15
CA ALA A 83 -19.84 -29.76 25.49
C ALA A 83 -18.81 -29.29 24.44
N VAL A 84 -18.01 -30.21 23.87
CA VAL A 84 -16.87 -29.87 23.00
C VAL A 84 -17.27 -29.76 21.52
N LEU A 85 -18.20 -30.61 21.06
CA LEU A 85 -18.62 -30.68 19.65
C LEU A 85 -19.05 -29.32 19.06
N PRO A 86 -19.95 -28.53 19.70
CA PRO A 86 -20.34 -27.23 19.15
C PRO A 86 -19.16 -26.23 19.13
N GLY A 87 -18.27 -26.27 20.13
CA GLY A 87 -17.08 -25.42 20.17
C GLY A 87 -16.10 -25.71 19.03
N LEU A 88 -15.88 -26.99 18.72
CA LEU A 88 -15.07 -27.40 17.56
C LEU A 88 -15.66 -26.92 16.24
N LEU A 89 -16.99 -27.00 16.10
CA LEU A 89 -17.70 -26.55 14.90
C LEU A 89 -17.52 -25.04 14.70
N VAL A 90 -17.72 -24.25 15.76
CA VAL A 90 -17.48 -22.80 15.74
C VAL A 90 -16.01 -22.53 15.41
N TYR A 91 -15.06 -23.21 16.03
CA TYR A 91 -13.64 -23.05 15.74
C TYR A 91 -13.29 -23.32 14.27
N ALA A 92 -13.75 -24.44 13.71
CA ALA A 92 -13.49 -24.80 12.31
C ALA A 92 -14.06 -23.73 11.36
N VAL A 93 -15.30 -23.31 11.61
CA VAL A 93 -15.98 -22.25 10.87
C VAL A 93 -15.22 -20.93 11.01
N SER A 94 -14.79 -20.56 12.21
CA SER A 94 -14.01 -19.35 12.47
C SER A 94 -12.66 -19.36 11.76
N VAL A 95 -11.94 -20.48 11.74
CA VAL A 95 -10.67 -20.61 11.00
C VAL A 95 -10.90 -20.50 9.49
N GLN A 96 -11.96 -21.14 8.98
CA GLN A 96 -12.33 -21.07 7.57
C GLN A 96 -12.72 -19.64 7.16
N PHE A 97 -13.46 -18.93 8.01
CA PHE A 97 -13.77 -17.52 7.80
C PHE A 97 -12.52 -16.65 7.90
N LEU A 98 -11.69 -16.81 8.92
CA LEU A 98 -10.48 -16.01 9.10
C LEU A 98 -9.53 -16.13 7.91
N GLY A 99 -9.30 -17.36 7.43
CA GLY A 99 -8.44 -17.60 6.26
C GLY A 99 -8.98 -16.97 4.97
N LYS A 100 -10.30 -17.06 4.71
CA LYS A 100 -10.91 -16.49 3.50
C LYS A 100 -11.17 -14.98 3.57
N SER A 101 -11.48 -14.47 4.75
CA SER A 101 -11.80 -13.05 4.97
C SER A 101 -10.56 -12.16 4.93
N ILE A 102 -9.36 -12.67 5.18
CA ILE A 102 -8.13 -11.87 5.00
C ILE A 102 -7.80 -11.74 3.51
N GLU A 103 -7.83 -12.85 2.76
CA GLU A 103 -7.49 -12.86 1.33
C GLU A 103 -8.41 -11.94 0.51
N SER A 104 -9.73 -12.05 0.72
CA SER A 104 -10.71 -11.33 -0.10
C SER A 104 -10.76 -9.82 0.16
N TRP A 105 -10.34 -9.33 1.33
CA TRP A 105 -10.41 -7.90 1.67
C TRP A 105 -9.09 -7.17 1.45
N PHE A 106 -7.97 -7.90 1.41
CA PHE A 106 -6.65 -7.33 1.14
C PHE A 106 -6.38 -7.20 -0.36
N ASP A 107 -6.63 -8.25 -1.15
CA ASP A 107 -6.24 -8.29 -2.57
C ASP A 107 -6.96 -7.19 -3.38
N VAL A 108 -8.27 -7.05 -3.17
CA VAL A 108 -9.11 -6.07 -3.88
C VAL A 108 -8.76 -4.61 -3.52
N ARG A 109 -8.23 -4.36 -2.33
CA ARG A 109 -7.88 -3.00 -1.89
C ARG A 109 -6.48 -2.60 -2.36
N VAL A 110 -5.54 -3.55 -2.39
CA VAL A 110 -4.17 -3.30 -2.86
C VAL A 110 -4.16 -3.11 -4.37
N GLU A 111 -4.83 -3.97 -5.13
CA GLU A 111 -4.92 -3.85 -6.59
C GLU A 111 -5.53 -2.51 -7.01
N LYS A 112 -6.66 -2.12 -6.38
CA LYS A 112 -7.31 -0.83 -6.65
C LYS A 112 -6.48 0.37 -6.20
N ALA A 113 -5.73 0.25 -5.10
CA ALA A 113 -4.84 1.31 -4.65
C ALA A 113 -3.64 1.47 -5.60
N LEU A 114 -3.11 0.37 -6.12
CA LEU A 114 -2.00 0.36 -7.07
C LEU A 114 -2.44 0.88 -8.44
N GLU A 115 -3.58 0.44 -8.95
CA GLU A 115 -4.19 0.95 -10.18
C GLU A 115 -4.55 2.44 -10.05
N GLY A 116 -5.10 2.85 -8.90
CA GLY A 116 -5.36 4.25 -8.58
C GLY A 116 -4.08 5.09 -8.55
N GLY A 117 -3.02 4.58 -7.90
CA GLY A 117 -1.70 5.24 -7.86
C GLY A 117 -1.06 5.36 -9.24
N LEU A 118 -1.13 4.31 -10.06
CA LEU A 118 -0.62 4.31 -11.43
C LEU A 118 -1.38 5.31 -12.32
N ASN A 119 -2.71 5.31 -12.25
CA ASN A 119 -3.54 6.25 -13.01
C ASN A 119 -3.30 7.70 -12.57
N LEU A 120 -3.10 7.95 -11.28
CA LEU A 120 -2.72 9.29 -10.77
C LEU A 120 -1.35 9.72 -11.29
N GLY A 121 -0.35 8.84 -11.24
CA GLY A 121 0.99 9.12 -11.78
C GLY A 121 0.95 9.43 -13.28
N LYS A 122 0.26 8.59 -14.05
CA LYS A 122 0.06 8.80 -15.50
C LYS A 122 -0.66 10.12 -15.79
N SER A 123 -1.75 10.42 -15.07
CA SER A 123 -2.50 11.66 -15.26
C SER A 123 -1.68 12.90 -14.89
N SER A 124 -0.90 12.83 -13.81
CA SER A 124 0.00 13.92 -13.40
C SER A 124 1.04 14.22 -14.50
N LEU A 125 1.60 13.16 -15.09
CA LEU A 125 2.60 13.26 -16.14
C LEU A 125 2.02 13.82 -17.45
N GLU A 126 0.85 13.34 -17.87
CA GLU A 126 0.12 13.87 -19.03
C GLU A 126 -0.27 15.34 -18.86
N ASN A 127 -0.70 15.73 -17.65
CA ASN A 127 -1.03 17.12 -17.33
C ASN A 127 0.23 18.01 -17.38
N GLY A 128 1.33 17.55 -16.79
CA GLY A 128 2.62 18.25 -16.85
C GLY A 128 3.12 18.42 -18.29
N LEU A 129 2.99 17.37 -19.11
CA LEU A 129 3.37 17.40 -20.53
C LEU A 129 2.55 18.43 -21.32
N LYS A 130 1.23 18.50 -21.06
CA LYS A 130 0.35 19.48 -21.70
C LYS A 130 0.65 20.92 -21.26
N GLU A 131 0.97 21.12 -19.97
CA GLU A 131 1.35 22.44 -19.46
C GLU A 131 2.69 22.91 -20.06
N LEU A 132 3.69 22.03 -20.10
CA LEU A 132 4.98 22.29 -20.74
C LEU A 132 4.81 22.58 -22.25
N GLY A 133 3.89 21.86 -22.91
CA GLY A 133 3.44 22.13 -24.28
C GLY A 133 2.99 23.57 -24.49
N LYS A 134 2.08 24.05 -23.65
CA LYS A 134 1.56 25.43 -23.70
C LYS A 134 2.64 26.47 -23.44
N LYS A 135 3.51 26.23 -22.45
CA LYS A 135 4.65 27.12 -22.15
C LYS A 135 5.61 27.19 -23.35
N GLY A 136 5.94 26.05 -23.96
CA GLY A 136 6.78 26.00 -25.15
C GLY A 136 6.17 26.74 -26.36
N GLN A 137 4.86 26.65 -26.56
CA GLN A 137 4.14 27.41 -27.60
C GLN A 137 4.20 28.93 -27.36
N PHE A 138 4.02 29.36 -26.12
CA PHE A 138 4.16 30.77 -25.75
C PHE A 138 5.59 31.28 -25.99
N VAL A 139 6.60 30.51 -25.58
CA VAL A 139 8.00 30.84 -25.81
C VAL A 139 8.34 30.87 -27.30
N SER A 140 7.81 29.94 -28.09
CA SER A 140 7.97 29.93 -29.55
C SER A 140 7.43 31.22 -30.19
N LEU A 141 6.24 31.68 -29.75
CA LEU A 141 5.67 32.93 -30.23
C LEU A 141 6.54 34.14 -29.86
N LEU A 142 7.01 34.20 -28.62
CA LEU A 142 7.91 35.26 -28.16
C LEU A 142 9.22 35.30 -28.97
N LEU A 143 9.80 34.14 -29.25
CA LEU A 143 11.03 34.03 -30.04
C LEU A 143 10.82 34.37 -31.52
N ALA A 144 9.63 34.11 -32.06
CA ALA A 144 9.28 34.45 -33.45
C ALA A 144 9.23 35.97 -33.70
N GLU A 145 9.02 36.78 -32.66
CA GLU A 145 8.98 38.25 -32.72
C GLU A 145 10.31 38.92 -32.35
N GLN A 146 11.29 38.16 -31.86
CA GLN A 146 12.59 38.67 -31.41
C GLN A 146 13.72 38.46 -32.43
N ALA A 147 14.68 39.39 -32.43
CA ALA A 147 15.89 39.26 -33.23
C ALA A 147 16.77 38.08 -32.74
N PRO A 148 17.49 37.38 -33.63
CA PRO A 148 18.28 36.18 -33.29
C PRO A 148 19.31 36.37 -32.17
N GLU A 149 19.85 37.58 -32.04
CA GLU A 149 20.85 37.94 -31.01
C GLU A 149 20.29 37.94 -29.59
N GLN A 150 18.97 38.08 -29.43
CA GLN A 150 18.30 38.14 -28.13
C GLN A 150 17.78 36.76 -27.67
N HIS A 151 17.74 35.77 -28.57
CA HIS A 151 17.20 34.44 -28.28
C HIS A 151 17.91 33.77 -27.11
N ALA A 152 19.25 33.79 -27.06
CA ALA A 152 20.03 33.18 -25.98
C ALA A 152 19.75 33.81 -24.60
N LEU A 153 19.57 35.12 -24.53
CA LEU A 153 19.26 35.84 -23.29
C LEU A 153 17.84 35.55 -22.79
N THR A 154 16.87 35.49 -23.70
CA THR A 154 15.48 35.12 -23.37
C THR A 154 15.39 33.68 -22.87
N LEU A 155 16.12 32.75 -23.49
CA LEU A 155 16.18 31.34 -23.04
C LEU A 155 16.78 31.20 -21.63
N GLY A 156 17.81 31.99 -21.29
CA GLY A 156 18.38 32.02 -19.94
C GLY A 156 17.37 32.48 -18.88
N LYS A 157 16.62 33.56 -19.16
CA LYS A 157 15.58 34.07 -18.23
C LYS A 157 14.46 33.06 -17.98
N LEU A 158 14.05 32.30 -18.98
CA LEU A 158 13.02 31.27 -18.83
C LEU A 158 13.44 30.13 -17.89
N LEU A 159 14.74 29.85 -17.85
CA LEU A 159 15.34 28.91 -16.91
C LEU A 159 15.34 29.46 -15.48
N ASP A 160 15.72 30.73 -15.32
CA ASP A 160 15.74 31.41 -14.02
C ASP A 160 14.33 31.53 -13.41
N GLU A 161 13.31 31.69 -14.25
CA GLU A 161 11.90 31.68 -13.83
C GLU A 161 11.35 30.28 -13.53
N GLY A 162 12.16 29.21 -13.72
CA GLY A 162 11.76 27.83 -13.46
C GLY A 162 10.76 27.26 -14.45
N THR A 163 10.66 27.85 -15.65
CA THR A 163 9.68 27.44 -16.68
C THR A 163 10.07 26.09 -17.30
N ALA A 164 11.37 25.81 -17.39
CA ALA A 164 11.93 24.55 -17.88
C ALA A 164 13.32 24.32 -17.26
N GLN A 165 13.73 23.06 -17.15
CA GLN A 165 15.05 22.69 -16.63
C GLN A 165 16.15 22.83 -17.70
N GLU A 166 15.79 22.59 -18.97
CA GLU A 166 16.66 22.69 -20.13
C GLU A 166 15.86 23.24 -21.32
N VAL A 167 16.45 24.15 -22.08
CA VAL A 167 15.87 24.66 -23.33
C VAL A 167 16.95 24.71 -24.41
N ALA A 168 16.63 24.14 -25.58
CA ALA A 168 17.50 24.11 -26.74
C ALA A 168 16.74 24.59 -27.98
N LEU A 169 17.35 25.49 -28.73
CA LEU A 169 16.85 25.96 -30.01
C LEU A 169 17.64 25.26 -31.12
N PHE A 170 16.93 24.54 -31.98
CA PHE A 170 17.52 23.84 -33.13
C PHE A 170 17.09 24.51 -34.43
N GLY A 171 18.04 24.63 -35.37
CA GLY A 171 17.78 25.06 -36.73
C GLY A 171 17.07 23.98 -37.56
N VAL A 172 16.60 24.36 -38.75
CA VAL A 172 15.81 23.48 -39.63
C VAL A 172 16.55 22.18 -40.00
N GLY A 173 17.89 22.24 -40.06
CA GLY A 173 18.77 21.09 -40.33
C GLY A 173 19.17 20.26 -39.11
N GLY A 174 18.65 20.55 -37.91
CA GLY A 174 19.03 19.86 -36.67
C GLY A 174 20.29 20.40 -36.01
N ASN A 175 20.88 21.48 -36.54
CA ASN A 175 22.02 22.16 -35.92
C ASN A 175 21.56 22.92 -34.67
N LEU A 176 22.32 22.83 -33.58
CA LEU A 176 22.04 23.59 -32.36
C LEU A 176 22.35 25.08 -32.58
N LEU A 177 21.36 25.95 -32.34
CA LEU A 177 21.48 27.41 -32.49
C LEU A 177 21.70 28.10 -31.14
N ALA A 178 20.98 27.65 -30.10
CA ALA A 178 21.14 28.15 -28.75
C ALA A 178 20.78 27.06 -27.73
N PHE A 179 21.40 27.09 -26.55
CA PHE A 179 21.15 26.14 -25.47
C PHE A 179 21.31 26.82 -24.12
N ALA A 180 20.41 26.50 -23.20
CA ALA A 180 20.49 26.85 -21.80
C ALA A 180 20.06 25.65 -20.95
N SER A 181 20.84 25.28 -19.94
CA SER A 181 20.52 24.22 -18.95
C SER A 181 20.75 24.75 -17.55
N GLY A 182 19.84 24.39 -16.63
CA GLY A 182 19.97 24.69 -15.20
C GLY A 182 20.88 23.70 -14.47
N SER A 183 21.40 22.70 -15.18
CA SER A 183 22.31 21.67 -14.66
C SER A 183 23.69 21.77 -15.31
N SER A 184 24.69 21.08 -14.76
CA SER A 184 26.06 21.05 -15.32
C SER A 184 26.18 20.34 -16.68
N LYS A 185 25.08 19.98 -17.36
CA LYS A 185 25.13 19.43 -18.71
C LYS A 185 25.50 20.51 -19.72
N LEU A 186 26.57 20.27 -20.49
CA LEU A 186 27.09 21.20 -21.50
C LEU A 186 26.49 21.00 -22.91
N SER A 187 25.65 19.99 -23.11
CA SER A 187 25.00 19.74 -24.41
C SER A 187 23.63 19.07 -24.22
N PRO A 188 22.61 19.47 -25.00
CA PRO A 188 21.30 18.83 -24.97
C PRO A 188 21.34 17.47 -25.68
N ASP A 189 20.43 16.59 -25.28
CA ASP A 189 20.12 15.40 -26.07
C ASP A 189 19.53 15.84 -27.42
N MET A 190 20.11 15.36 -28.51
CA MET A 190 19.69 15.75 -29.85
C MET A 190 18.32 15.13 -30.17
N PRO A 191 17.33 15.94 -30.62
CA PRO A 191 16.02 15.41 -31.00
C PRO A 191 16.14 14.55 -32.27
N ASP A 192 15.46 13.41 -32.29
CA ASP A 192 15.45 12.52 -33.44
C ASP A 192 14.71 13.16 -34.64
N ALA A 193 15.06 12.74 -35.86
CA ALA A 193 14.47 13.25 -37.09
C ALA A 193 12.96 12.98 -37.17
N THR A 194 12.48 11.90 -36.52
CA THR A 194 11.06 11.58 -36.38
C THR A 194 10.33 12.61 -35.51
N MET A 195 10.88 12.93 -34.34
CA MET A 195 10.35 13.91 -33.40
C MET A 195 10.26 15.31 -34.03
N LEU A 196 11.30 15.73 -34.77
CA LEU A 196 11.31 17.00 -35.49
C LEU A 196 10.22 17.06 -36.58
N ARG A 197 9.95 15.96 -37.29
CA ARG A 197 8.91 15.89 -38.31
C ARG A 197 7.51 15.96 -37.69
N GLU A 198 7.28 15.25 -36.59
CA GLU A 198 6.00 15.25 -35.89
C GLU A 198 5.68 16.62 -35.27
N ALA A 199 6.66 17.25 -34.61
CA ALA A 199 6.51 18.60 -34.06
C ALA A 199 6.11 19.62 -35.13
N ARG A 200 6.66 19.52 -36.35
CA ARG A 200 6.31 20.40 -37.47
C ARG A 200 4.92 20.11 -38.04
N ARG A 201 4.53 18.84 -38.13
CA ARG A 201 3.21 18.45 -38.68
C ARG A 201 2.06 18.82 -37.75
N GLN A 202 2.24 18.62 -36.44
CA GLN A 202 1.19 18.82 -35.43
C GLN A 202 1.29 20.18 -34.73
N GLY A 203 2.35 20.96 -34.98
CA GLY A 203 2.58 22.25 -34.35
C GLY A 203 3.14 22.16 -32.91
N TRP A 204 3.29 20.95 -32.38
CA TRP A 204 3.99 20.61 -31.15
C TRP A 204 4.17 19.09 -31.08
N TYR A 205 5.14 18.62 -30.31
CA TYR A 205 5.31 17.21 -29.98
C TYR A 205 5.78 17.11 -28.53
N GLY A 206 5.18 16.24 -27.72
CA GLY A 206 5.59 16.05 -26.34
C GLY A 206 5.69 14.57 -26.00
N MET A 207 6.74 14.20 -25.27
CA MET A 207 6.97 12.84 -24.82
C MET A 207 7.54 12.81 -23.40
N VAL A 208 7.35 11.67 -22.76
CA VAL A 208 8.02 11.33 -21.50
C VAL A 208 9.26 10.51 -21.89
N ASP A 209 10.43 11.04 -21.61
CA ASP A 209 11.70 10.35 -21.85
C ASP A 209 12.26 9.81 -20.52
N THR A 210 13.06 8.75 -20.61
CA THR A 210 13.76 8.16 -19.46
C THR A 210 15.25 8.39 -19.65
N LEU A 211 15.87 9.18 -18.78
CA LEU A 211 17.32 9.37 -18.81
C LEU A 211 18.05 8.06 -18.40
N PRO A 212 19.35 7.93 -18.73
CA PRO A 212 20.17 6.77 -18.34
C PRO A 212 20.25 6.51 -16.83
N ASP A 213 19.89 7.49 -16.01
CA ASP A 213 19.82 7.41 -14.54
C ASP A 213 18.44 6.98 -14.01
N ASN A 214 17.56 6.48 -14.90
CA ASN A 214 16.18 6.11 -14.59
C ASN A 214 15.27 7.28 -14.15
N SER A 215 15.68 8.53 -14.33
CA SER A 215 14.80 9.68 -14.11
C SER A 215 13.86 9.91 -15.29
N LEU A 216 12.61 10.27 -14.99
CA LEU A 216 11.60 10.62 -16.00
C LEU A 216 11.71 12.12 -16.27
N VAL A 217 11.85 12.48 -17.55
CA VAL A 217 11.86 13.88 -17.99
C VAL A 217 10.75 14.11 -19.00
N LEU A 218 10.13 15.28 -18.90
CA LEU A 218 9.14 15.75 -19.87
C LEU A 218 9.87 16.53 -20.96
N ARG A 219 9.78 16.06 -22.21
CA ARG A 219 10.37 16.74 -23.37
C ARG A 219 9.27 17.24 -24.28
N VAL A 220 9.35 18.51 -24.67
CA VAL A 220 8.43 19.14 -25.61
C VAL A 220 9.23 19.83 -26.71
N LEU A 221 8.83 19.59 -27.95
CA LEU A 221 9.36 20.19 -29.16
C LEU A 221 8.28 21.07 -29.78
N VAL A 222 8.59 22.36 -29.96
CA VAL A 222 7.68 23.33 -30.56
C VAL A 222 8.38 24.01 -31.73
N PRO A 223 7.77 24.04 -32.93
CA PRO A 223 8.31 24.77 -34.06
C PRO A 223 8.24 26.28 -33.78
N VAL A 224 9.36 26.97 -34.00
CA VAL A 224 9.43 28.44 -34.03
C VAL A 224 9.33 28.87 -35.48
N ASN A 225 8.25 29.54 -35.85
CA ASN A 225 8.06 30.05 -37.21
C ASN A 225 8.24 31.58 -37.17
N PRO A 226 9.38 32.12 -37.64
CA PRO A 226 9.51 33.57 -37.79
C PRO A 226 8.41 34.05 -38.74
N GLN A 227 7.71 35.11 -38.36
CA GLN A 227 6.47 35.53 -39.01
C GLN A 227 6.55 35.55 -40.55
N ARG A 228 5.49 34.98 -41.14
CA ARG A 228 4.99 35.28 -42.49
C ARG A 228 4.72 36.79 -42.61
N LEU A 229 5.69 37.55 -43.09
CA LEU A 229 5.50 38.92 -43.60
C LEU A 229 6.22 39.09 -44.94
N THR A 230 5.85 38.29 -45.93
CA THR A 230 6.07 38.60 -47.34
C THR A 230 5.16 37.70 -48.16
N GLN A 231 3.88 38.05 -48.32
CA GLN A 231 3.06 37.80 -49.52
C GLN A 231 1.78 38.64 -49.44
N GLU A 232 1.91 39.96 -49.56
CA GLU A 232 0.92 40.79 -50.23
C GLU A 232 1.68 41.95 -50.92
N THR A 233 1.98 41.74 -52.19
CA THR A 233 2.11 42.77 -53.23
C THR A 233 1.68 42.13 -54.53
#